data_AF-A0A7Y3FF18-F1
#
_entry.id   AF-A0A7Y3FF18-F1
#
_cell.length_a   1.000
_cell.length_b   1.000
_cell.length_c   1.000
_cell.angle_alpha   90.00
_cell.angle_beta   90.00
_cell.angle_gamma   90.00
#
_symmetry.space_group_name_H-M   'P 1'
#
loop_
_entity.id
_entity.type
_entity.pdbx_description
1 polymer ?
#
loop_
_entity_poly.entity_id
_entity_poly.type
_entity_poly.pdbx_seq_one_letter_code
_entity_poly.pdbx_strand_id
1 'polypeptide(L)'
;MLKLGKPSKIVRNGFVQLYGVVETLLPKWGETRKIGKNRFIQLYGVVTLVFIMLSASVLVSYFVLDRPLTLGSFVGSFIVFSIIGYFFGKMWWEIGEKKAGFKLNRGETE
;
A
#
# COMPACT_ATOMS: atom_id res chain seq x y z
N MET A 1 -19.51 -12.69 -25.18
CA MET A 1 -18.97 -11.37 -24.83
C MET A 1 -19.55 -10.93 -23.48
N LEU A 2 -18.83 -11.11 -22.38
CA LEU A 2 -19.26 -10.67 -21.05
C LEU A 2 -18.98 -9.16 -20.90
N LYS A 3 -20.03 -8.34 -20.85
CA LYS A 3 -19.93 -6.91 -20.53
C LYS A 3 -19.50 -6.78 -19.06
N LEU A 4 -18.23 -6.43 -18.84
CA LEU A 4 -17.74 -5.98 -17.54
C LEU A 4 -18.54 -4.73 -17.12
N GLY A 5 -19.43 -4.91 -16.14
CA GLY A 5 -20.22 -3.84 -15.55
C GLY A 5 -19.31 -2.75 -14.98
N LYS A 6 -19.59 -1.49 -15.33
CA LYS A 6 -18.87 -0.32 -14.79
C LYS A 6 -18.83 -0.41 -13.27
N PRO A 7 -17.66 -0.27 -12.61
CA PRO A 7 -17.58 -0.29 -11.16
C PRO A 7 -18.43 0.85 -10.59
N SER A 8 -19.22 0.55 -9.57
CA SER A 8 -20.14 1.48 -8.94
C SER A 8 -19.39 2.72 -8.42
N LYS A 9 -20.05 3.90 -8.43
CA LYS A 9 -19.46 5.17 -7.94
C LYS A 9 -18.91 5.06 -6.52
N ILE A 10 -19.45 4.15 -5.70
CA ILE A 10 -19.03 3.92 -4.31
C ILE A 10 -17.64 3.28 -4.25
N VAL A 11 -17.36 2.29 -5.11
CA VAL A 11 -16.03 1.66 -5.21
C VAL A 11 -14.99 2.67 -5.68
N ARG A 12 -15.36 3.55 -6.62
CA ARG A 12 -14.49 4.61 -7.13
C ARG A 12 -14.17 5.65 -6.05
N ASN A 13 -15.18 6.09 -5.29
CA ASN A 13 -14.98 7.06 -4.20
C ASN A 13 -14.22 6.47 -3.00
N GLY A 14 -14.44 5.20 -2.66
CA GLY A 14 -13.67 4.52 -1.62
C GLY A 14 -12.20 4.38 -1.98
N PHE A 15 -11.89 4.06 -3.24
CA PHE A 15 -10.50 4.00 -3.72
C PHE A 15 -9.85 5.39 -3.72
N VAL A 16 -10.57 6.44 -4.15
CA VAL A 16 -10.07 7.83 -4.16
C VAL A 16 -9.84 8.36 -2.73
N GLN A 17 -10.73 8.04 -1.78
CA GLN A 17 -10.52 8.39 -0.37
C GLN A 17 -9.33 7.65 0.24
N LEU A 18 -9.14 6.36 -0.09
CA LEU A 18 -7.98 5.61 0.35
C LEU A 18 -6.69 6.24 -0.17
N TYR A 19 -6.66 6.66 -1.44
CA TYR A 19 -5.54 7.40 -2.02
C TYR A 19 -5.28 8.73 -1.33
N GLY A 20 -6.32 9.52 -1.01
CA GLY A 20 -6.18 10.80 -0.33
C GLY A 20 -5.69 10.69 1.12
N VAL A 21 -6.16 9.67 1.86
CA VAL A 21 -5.67 9.37 3.22
C VAL A 21 -4.25 8.83 3.20
N VAL A 22 -3.90 8.04 2.18
CA VAL A 22 -2.52 7.61 1.95
C VAL A 22 -1.63 8.80 1.58
N GLU A 23 -2.12 9.79 0.83
CA GLU A 23 -1.35 10.97 0.45
C GLU A 23 -1.11 11.93 1.63
N THR A 24 -1.97 11.92 2.66
CA THR A 24 -1.72 12.61 3.94
C THR A 24 -0.84 11.82 4.90
N LEU A 25 -0.84 10.48 4.82
CA LEU A 25 0.04 9.61 5.61
C LEU A 25 1.43 9.41 4.98
N LEU A 26 1.57 9.67 3.68
CA LEU A 26 2.85 9.62 3.01
C LEU A 26 3.62 10.92 3.28
N PRO A 27 4.84 10.84 3.85
CA PRO A 27 5.68 12.01 4.05
C PRO A 27 5.94 12.71 2.71
N LYS A 28 6.26 14.01 2.76
CA LYS A 28 6.69 14.76 1.57
C LYS A 28 7.78 13.97 0.84
N TRP A 29 7.54 13.68 -0.44
CA TRP A 29 8.39 12.79 -1.24
C TRP A 29 9.88 13.19 -1.19
N GLY A 30 10.19 14.49 -1.18
CA GLY A 30 11.55 15.00 -1.02
C GLY A 30 12.28 14.56 0.25
N GLU A 31 11.58 14.36 1.38
CA GLU A 31 12.16 13.80 2.60
C GLU A 31 12.26 12.27 2.52
N THR A 32 11.23 11.62 1.98
CA THR A 32 11.18 10.16 1.87
C THR A 32 12.25 9.62 0.91
N ARG A 33 12.57 10.38 -0.14
CA ARG A 33 13.61 10.05 -1.11
C ARG A 33 15.01 9.97 -0.48
N LYS A 34 15.30 10.77 0.56
CA LYS A 34 16.59 10.79 1.28
C LYS A 34 16.86 9.49 2.03
N ILE A 35 15.82 8.75 2.40
CA ILE A 35 15.90 7.48 3.13
C ILE A 35 16.46 6.36 2.24
N GLY A 36 16.27 6.48 0.91
CA GLY A 36 16.75 5.54 -0.08
C GLY A 36 15.74 4.43 -0.43
N LYS A 37 15.80 3.97 -1.68
CA LYS A 37 14.83 3.05 -2.29
C LYS A 37 14.58 1.79 -1.47
N ASN A 38 15.63 1.08 -1.04
CA ASN A 38 15.47 -0.19 -0.33
C ASN A 38 14.80 -0.02 1.03
N ARG A 39 15.17 1.02 1.79
CA ARG A 39 14.56 1.30 3.10
C ARG A 39 13.12 1.77 2.96
N PHE A 40 12.80 2.55 1.94
CA PHE A 40 11.42 2.93 1.64
C PHE A 40 10.56 1.71 1.34
N ILE A 41 11.02 0.82 0.45
CA ILE A 41 10.28 -0.39 0.09
C ILE A 41 10.05 -1.28 1.31
N GLN A 42 11.04 -1.41 2.20
CA GLN A 42 10.87 -2.17 3.44
C GLN A 42 9.84 -1.53 4.38
N LEU A 43 9.98 -0.25 4.69
CA LEU A 43 9.11 0.40 5.69
C LEU A 43 7.69 0.61 5.18
N TYR A 44 7.53 1.27 4.03
CA TYR A 44 6.22 1.67 3.52
C TYR A 44 5.57 0.61 2.63
N GLY A 45 6.40 -0.21 1.97
CA GLY A 45 5.91 -1.33 1.18
C GLY A 45 5.62 -2.53 2.07
N VAL A 46 6.67 -3.16 2.61
CA VAL A 46 6.57 -4.45 3.31
C VAL A 46 5.94 -4.31 4.68
N VAL A 47 6.52 -3.50 5.58
CA VAL A 47 6.09 -3.41 6.98
C VAL A 47 4.66 -2.87 7.08
N THR A 48 4.34 -1.78 6.38
CA THR A 48 2.98 -1.22 6.40
C THR A 48 1.93 -2.19 5.87
N LEU A 49 2.14 -2.83 4.71
CA LEU A 49 1.16 -3.79 4.18
C LEU A 49 1.02 -5.02 5.06
N VAL A 50 2.13 -5.58 5.53
CA VAL A 50 2.10 -6.73 6.44
C VAL A 50 1.29 -6.36 7.68
N PHE A 51 1.55 -5.21 8.31
CA PHE A 51 0.84 -4.80 9.52
C PHE A 51 -0.65 -4.57 9.30
N ILE A 52 -1.03 -3.93 8.20
CA ILE A 52 -2.45 -3.73 7.82
C ILE A 52 -3.14 -5.07 7.59
N MET A 53 -2.52 -5.96 6.82
CA MET A 53 -3.11 -7.27 6.47
C MET A 53 -3.15 -8.21 7.68
N LEU A 54 -2.17 -8.15 8.57
CA LEU A 54 -2.18 -8.87 9.83
C LEU A 54 -3.34 -8.42 10.71
N SER A 55 -3.50 -7.09 10.84
CA SER A 55 -4.57 -6.49 11.63
C SER A 55 -5.95 -6.87 11.08
N ALA A 56 -6.12 -6.81 9.75
CA ALA A 56 -7.34 -7.26 9.08
C ALA A 56 -7.60 -8.76 9.29
N SER A 57 -6.55 -9.59 9.22
CA SER A 57 -6.67 -11.04 9.43
C SER A 57 -7.07 -11.38 10.86
N VAL A 58 -6.50 -10.70 11.86
CA VAL A 58 -6.89 -10.84 13.27
C VAL A 58 -8.35 -10.42 13.47
N LEU A 59 -8.74 -9.27 12.90
CA LEU A 59 -10.10 -8.77 13.00
C LEU A 59 -11.12 -9.77 12.41
N VAL A 60 -10.88 -10.27 11.20
CA VAL A 60 -11.75 -11.26 10.55
C VAL A 60 -11.80 -12.56 11.34
N SER A 61 -10.66 -13.04 11.83
CA SER A 61 -10.60 -14.29 12.59
C SER A 61 -11.40 -14.21 13.88
N TYR A 62 -11.31 -13.09 14.59
CA TYR A 62 -12.02 -12.87 15.85
C TYR A 62 -13.52 -12.58 15.63
N PHE A 63 -13.87 -11.69 14.71
CA PHE A 63 -15.25 -11.22 14.54
C PHE A 63 -16.11 -12.08 13.61
N VAL A 64 -15.51 -12.78 12.63
CA VAL A 64 -16.26 -13.51 11.60
C VAL A 64 -16.20 -15.01 11.82
N LEU A 65 -15.01 -15.53 12.11
CA LEU A 65 -14.78 -16.97 12.17
C LEU A 65 -14.86 -17.55 13.57
N ASP A 66 -14.84 -16.68 14.60
CA ASP A 66 -14.84 -17.04 16.03
C ASP A 66 -13.79 -18.12 16.35
N ARG A 67 -12.66 -18.07 15.61
CA ARG A 67 -11.59 -19.07 15.66
C ARG A 67 -10.24 -18.38 15.77
N PRO A 68 -9.34 -18.92 16.60
CA PRO A 68 -7.99 -18.41 16.68
C PRO A 68 -7.25 -18.63 15.37
N LEU A 69 -6.44 -17.64 14.98
CA LEU A 69 -5.50 -17.76 13.88
C LEU A 69 -4.49 -18.85 14.17
N THR A 70 -4.40 -19.87 13.32
CA THR A 70 -3.39 -20.91 13.43
C THR A 70 -2.02 -20.35 13.05
N LEU A 71 -0.99 -20.79 13.78
CA LEU A 71 0.38 -20.33 13.58
C LEU A 71 0.86 -20.55 12.13
N GLY A 72 0.44 -21.66 11.50
CA GLY A 72 0.76 -21.95 10.10
C GLY A 72 0.16 -20.97 9.11
N SER A 73 -1.12 -20.60 9.29
CA SER A 73 -1.78 -19.59 8.46
C SER A 73 -1.17 -18.20 8.66
N PHE A 74 -0.73 -17.90 9.88
CA PHE A 74 -0.01 -16.66 10.19
C PHE A 74 1.32 -16.56 9.44
N VAL A 75 2.18 -17.59 9.52
CA VAL A 75 3.49 -17.62 8.86
C VAL A 75 3.34 -17.60 7.33
N GLY A 76 2.40 -18.38 6.78
CA GLY A 76 2.13 -18.38 5.34
C GLY A 76 1.67 -17.01 4.84
N SER A 77 0.77 -16.36 5.58
CA SER A 77 0.30 -15.01 5.27
C SER A 77 1.42 -13.98 5.33
N PHE A 78 2.32 -14.09 6.32
CA PHE A 78 3.45 -13.19 6.47
C PHE A 78 4.39 -13.21 5.26
N ILE A 79 4.68 -14.40 4.73
CA ILE A 79 5.52 -14.58 3.53
C ILE A 79 4.84 -13.97 2.30
N VAL A 80 3.58 -14.32 2.07
CA VAL A 80 2.81 -13.85 0.90
C VAL A 80 2.67 -12.33 0.92
N PHE A 81 2.27 -11.75 2.06
CA PHE A 81 2.11 -10.30 2.20
C PHE A 81 3.44 -9.56 2.13
N SER A 82 4.55 -10.16 2.57
CA SER A 82 5.87 -9.54 2.41
C SER A 82 6.27 -9.41 0.94
N ILE A 83 5.99 -10.44 0.13
CA ILE A 83 6.26 -10.40 -1.32
C ILE A 83 5.39 -9.33 -1.98
N ILE A 84 4.09 -9.31 -1.69
CA ILE A 84 3.16 -8.31 -2.22
C ILE A 84 3.59 -6.90 -1.82
N GLY A 85 3.94 -6.70 -0.53
CA GLY A 85 4.42 -5.43 0.01
C GLY A 85 5.68 -4.92 -0.68
N TYR A 86 6.59 -5.81 -1.06
CA TYR A 86 7.78 -5.44 -1.83
C TYR A 86 7.41 -4.88 -3.21
N PHE A 87 6.52 -5.54 -3.95
CA PHE A 87 6.08 -5.04 -5.27
C PHE A 87 5.34 -3.71 -5.17
N PHE A 88 4.47 -3.57 -4.16
CA PHE A 88 3.76 -2.31 -3.90
C PHE A 88 4.74 -1.17 -3.57
N GLY A 89 5.68 -1.40 -2.65
CA GLY A 89 6.69 -0.41 -2.29
C GLY A 89 7.53 0.00 -3.50
N LYS A 90 7.91 -0.95 -4.35
CA LYS A 90 8.67 -0.67 -5.58
C LYS A 90 7.87 0.19 -6.55
N MET A 91 6.60 -0.16 -6.79
CA MET A 91 5.72 0.59 -7.68
C MET A 91 5.46 2.00 -7.15
N TRP A 92 5.23 2.16 -5.85
CA TRP A 92 5.10 3.47 -5.22
C TRP A 92 6.36 4.31 -5.35
N TRP A 93 7.53 3.70 -5.20
CA TRP A 93 8.79 4.41 -5.41
C TRP A 93 8.91 4.95 -6.83
N GLU A 94 8.59 4.13 -7.83
CA GLU A 94 8.63 4.54 -9.24
C GLU A 94 7.62 5.66 -9.56
N ILE A 95 6.43 5.63 -8.96
CA ILE A 95 5.43 6.70 -9.10
C ILE A 95 5.94 8.00 -8.48
N GLY A 96 6.55 7.93 -7.29
CA GLY A 96 7.13 9.09 -6.62
C GLY A 96 8.26 9.72 -7.44
N GLU A 97 9.19 8.92 -7.96
CA GLU A 97 10.26 9.39 -8.84
C GLU A 97 9.72 10.05 -10.12
N LYS A 98 8.68 9.48 -10.74
CA LYS A 98 8.03 10.07 -11.92
C LYS A 98 7.37 11.41 -11.60
N LYS A 99 6.64 11.51 -10.47
CA LYS A 99 6.01 12.76 -10.03
C LYS A 99 7.07 13.84 -9.73
N ALA A 100 8.17 13.48 -9.08
CA ALA A 100 9.27 14.40 -8.79
C ALA A 100 9.97 14.91 -10.05
N GLY A 101 10.28 14.02 -11.00
CA GLY A 101 10.86 14.40 -12.29
C GLY A 101 9.94 15.31 -13.11
N PHE A 102 8.62 15.09 -13.02
CA PHE A 102 7.63 15.93 -13.68
C PHE A 102 7.53 17.34 -13.07
N LYS A 103 7.63 17.47 -11.74
CA LYS A 103 7.66 18.79 -11.06
C LYS A 103 8.92 19.59 -11.41
N LEU A 104 10.08 18.93 -11.46
CA LEU A 104 11.35 19.52 -11.90
C LEU A 104 11.27 20.07 -13.33
N ASN A 105 10.69 19.30 -14.27
CA ASN A 105 10.51 19.75 -15.66
C ASN A 105 9.52 20.91 -15.81
N ARG A 106 8.68 21.17 -14.80
CA ARG A 106 7.71 22.27 -14.79
C ARG A 106 8.26 23.52 -14.08
N GLY A 107 9.48 23.48 -13.55
CA GLY A 107 10.08 24.60 -12.82
C GLY A 107 9.45 24.86 -11.45
N GLU A 108 8.61 23.95 -10.96
CA GLU A 108 8.02 24.03 -9.63
C GLU A 108 9.04 23.44 -8.64
N THR A 109 9.83 24.30 -8.00
CA THR A 109 10.65 23.90 -6.84
C THR A 109 9.73 23.56 -5.67
N GLU A 110 9.96 22.40 -5.06
CA GLU A 110 9.21 21.87 -3.90
C GLU A 110 9.11 22.83 -2.71
#